data_AF-A0A3P9DAL7-F1
#
_entry.id   AF-A0A3P9DAL7-F1
#
_cell.length_a   1.000
_cell.length_b   1.000
_cell.length_c   1.000
_cell.angle_alpha   90.00
_cell.angle_beta   90.00
_cell.angle_gamma   90.00
#
_symmetry.space_group_name_H-M   'P 1'
#
loop_
_entity.id
_entity.type
_entity.pdbx_description
1 polymer ?
#
loop_
_entity_poly.entity_id
_entity_poly.type
_entity_poly.pdbx_seq_one_letter_code
_entity_poly.pdbx_strand_id
1 'polypeptide(L)' 'MRKINQGNPRAFFPLCSADTARALALLEEYCTNLRKPEEQQLKTAIQRVMGIFKSNLFEALLGNLTLITNLL' A
#
# COMPACT_ATOMS: atom_id res chain seq x y z
N MET A 1 -0.12 7.33 42.64
CA MET A 1 -0.95 6.87 41.50
C MET A 1 -0.41 7.53 40.23
N ARG A 2 0.37 6.80 39.42
CA ARG A 2 1.06 7.34 38.23
C ARG A 2 0.21 7.08 36.99
N LYS A 3 -0.20 8.14 36.30
CA LYS A 3 -0.89 8.08 35.01
C LYS A 3 0.05 7.43 33.99
N ILE A 4 -0.27 6.23 33.55
CA ILE A 4 0.39 5.56 32.43
C ILE A 4 -0.03 6.29 31.15
N ASN A 5 0.93 6.99 30.55
CA ASN A 5 0.80 7.64 29.25
C ASN A 5 0.45 6.56 28.21
N GLN A 6 -0.74 6.70 27.64
CA GLN A 6 -1.23 5.89 26.54
C GLN A 6 -0.32 6.15 25.33
N GLY A 7 0.64 5.25 25.11
CA GLY A 7 1.51 5.27 23.94
C GLY A 7 0.66 5.32 22.68
N ASN A 8 0.96 6.29 21.81
CA ASN A 8 0.31 6.50 20.52
C ASN A 8 0.27 5.18 19.71
N PRO A 9 -0.91 4.60 19.40
CA PRO A 9 -1.00 3.32 18.71
C PRO A 9 -0.66 3.38 17.21
N ARG A 10 -0.16 4.51 16.70
CA ARG A 10 0.03 4.72 15.24
C ARG A 10 1.47 4.58 14.74
N ALA A 11 2.40 3.99 15.49
CA ALA A 11 3.78 3.83 15.03
C ALA A 11 4.09 2.46 14.38
N PHE A 12 3.10 1.59 14.19
CA PHE A 12 3.25 0.38 13.36
C PHE A 12 3.03 0.76 11.90
N PHE A 13 3.99 1.47 11.32
CA PHE A 13 4.06 1.63 9.86
C PHE A 13 5.06 0.58 9.34
N PRO A 14 4.59 -0.49 8.69
CA PRO A 14 5.49 -1.39 7.98
C PRO A 14 6.20 -0.59 6.88
N LEU A 15 7.52 -0.56 6.89
CA LEU A 15 8.30 0.12 5.83
C LEU A 15 7.92 -0.41 4.43
N CYS A 16 7.55 -1.70 4.33
CA CYS A 16 7.00 -2.33 3.12
C CYS A 16 5.61 -1.83 2.72
N SER A 17 4.78 -1.38 3.67
CA SER A 17 3.51 -0.73 3.34
C SER A 17 3.73 0.68 2.81
N ALA A 18 4.79 1.38 3.24
CA ALA A 18 5.09 2.72 2.78
C ALA A 18 5.52 2.74 1.30
N ASP A 19 6.38 1.81 0.86
CA ASP A 19 6.79 1.73 -0.55
C ASP A 19 5.65 1.22 -1.44
N THR A 20 4.84 0.28 -0.94
CA THR A 20 3.63 -0.18 -1.64
C THR A 20 2.61 0.95 -1.81
N ALA A 21 2.38 1.74 -0.75
CA ALA A 21 1.52 2.92 -0.81
C ALA A 21 2.07 3.98 -1.77
N ARG A 22 3.39 4.19 -1.78
CA ARG A 22 4.05 5.14 -2.69
C ARG A 22 3.94 4.68 -4.14
N ALA A 23 4.12 3.38 -4.43
CA ALA A 23 3.92 2.80 -5.75
C ALA A 23 2.46 2.93 -6.21
N LEU A 24 1.49 2.68 -5.33
CA LEU A 24 0.07 2.87 -5.61
C LEU A 24 -0.26 4.33 -5.96
N ALA A 25 0.28 5.30 -5.21
CA ALA A 25 0.07 6.72 -5.48
C ALA A 25 0.58 7.14 -6.87
N LEU A 26 1.77 6.65 -7.27
CA LEU A 26 2.33 6.91 -8.60
C LEU A 26 1.48 6.29 -9.72
N LEU A 27 0.95 5.08 -9.52
CA LEU A 27 0.04 4.45 -10.48
C LEU A 27 -1.28 5.22 -10.60
N GLU A 28 -1.80 5.72 -9.48
CA GLU A 28 -3.02 6.53 -9.43
C GLU A 28 -2.82 7.85 -10.22
N GLU A 29 -1.70 8.54 -9.99
CA GLU A 29 -1.32 9.74 -10.72
C GLU A 29 -1.15 9.46 -12.22
N TYR A 30 -0.47 8.37 -12.60
CA TYR A 30 -0.34 7.97 -13.99
C TYR A 30 -1.70 7.73 -14.66
N CYS A 31 -2.64 7.07 -13.98
CA CYS A 31 -4.00 6.87 -14.47
C CYS A 31 -4.79 8.16 -14.69
N THR A 32 -4.50 9.25 -13.96
CA THR A 32 -5.13 10.56 -14.18
C THR A 32 -4.60 11.28 -15.43
N ASN A 33 -3.37 10.94 -15.83
CA ASN A 33 -2.73 11.47 -17.02
C ASN A 33 -3.13 10.71 -18.31
N LEU A 34 -3.60 9.45 -18.17
CA LEU A 34 -4.17 8.67 -19.28
C LEU A 34 -5.58 9.17 -19.62
N ARG A 35 -5.67 10.00 -20.66
CA ARG A 35 -6.94 10.61 -21.13
C ARG A 35 -7.30 10.20 -22.55
N LYS A 36 -6.39 9.55 -23.28
CA LYS A 36 -6.64 9.17 -24.66
C LYS A 36 -7.49 7.89 -24.73
N PRO A 37 -8.38 7.76 -25.72
CA PRO A 37 -9.18 6.55 -25.89
C PRO A 37 -8.31 5.31 -26.20
N GLU A 38 -7.14 5.48 -26.85
CA GLU A 38 -6.21 4.37 -27.08
C GLU A 38 -5.58 3.81 -25.79
N GLU A 39 -5.53 4.62 -24.72
CA GLU A 39 -4.90 4.29 -23.45
C GLU A 39 -5.87 3.59 -22.47
N GLN A 40 -7.12 3.38 -22.87
CA GLN A 40 -8.15 2.88 -21.96
C GLN A 40 -7.92 1.43 -21.51
N GLN A 41 -7.32 0.60 -22.39
CA GLN A 41 -6.90 -0.75 -22.01
C GLN A 41 -5.75 -0.73 -21.01
N LEU A 42 -4.78 0.16 -21.19
CA LEU A 42 -3.65 0.33 -20.27
C LEU A 42 -4.17 0.80 -18.89
N LYS A 43 -5.07 1.78 -18.87
CA LYS A 43 -5.72 2.26 -17.65
C LYS A 43 -6.44 1.12 -16.91
N THR A 44 -7.17 0.28 -17.65
CA THR A 44 -7.86 -0.89 -17.08
C THR A 44 -6.88 -1.90 -16.49
N ALA A 45 -5.77 -2.18 -17.18
CA ALA A 45 -4.74 -3.10 -16.68
C ALA A 45 -4.09 -2.58 -15.39
N ILE A 46 -3.77 -1.29 -15.33
CA ILE A 46 -3.18 -0.64 -14.15
C ILE A 46 -4.17 -0.67 -12.97
N GLN A 47 -5.45 -0.38 -13.20
CA GLN A 47 -6.46 -0.45 -12.14
C GLN A 47 -6.61 -1.87 -11.56
N ARG A 48 -6.50 -2.91 -12.38
CA ARG A 48 -6.49 -4.30 -11.89
C ARG A 48 -5.28 -4.58 -11.01
N VAL A 49 -4.09 -4.14 -11.44
CA VAL A 49 -2.86 -4.28 -10.64
C VAL A 49 -3.00 -3.54 -9.30
N MET A 50 -3.48 -2.29 -9.32
CA MET A 50 -3.76 -1.53 -8.10
C MET A 50 -4.76 -2.23 -7.17
N GLY A 51 -5.81 -2.85 -7.72
CA GLY A 51 -6.79 -3.61 -6.95
C GLY A 51 -6.18 -4.86 -6.28
N ILE A 52 -5.20 -5.51 -6.92
CA ILE A 52 -4.44 -6.63 -6.34
C ILE A 52 -3.58 -6.11 -5.18
N PHE A 53 -2.88 -4.98 -5.37
CA PHE A 53 -2.07 -4.37 -4.32
C PHE A 53 -2.90 -3.90 -3.11
N LYS A 54 -4.14 -3.45 -3.32
CA LYS A 54 -5.11 -3.07 -2.27
C LYS A 54 -5.90 -4.26 -1.70
N SER A 55 -5.64 -5.49 -2.16
CA SER A 55 -6.34 -6.66 -1.66
C SER A 55 -5.85 -7.00 -0.26
N ASN A 56 -6.79 -7.23 0.67
CA ASN A 56 -6.50 -7.65 2.05
C ASN A 56 -5.62 -8.90 2.12
N LEU A 57 -5.67 -9.78 1.11
CA LEU A 57 -4.79 -10.94 1.01
C LEU A 57 -3.34 -10.53 0.71
N PHE A 58 -3.14 -9.55 -0.17
CA PHE A 58 -1.82 -9.05 -0.54
C PHE A 58 -1.22 -8.21 0.59
N GLU A 59 -2.04 -7.37 1.23
CA GLU A 59 -1.64 -6.63 2.43
C GLU A 59 -1.28 -7.55 3.60
N ALA A 60 -2.02 -8.64 3.81
CA ALA A 60 -1.70 -9.65 4.83
C ALA A 60 -0.39 -10.41 4.54
N LEU A 61 -0.09 -10.70 3.26
CA LEU A 61 1.18 -11.30 2.85
C LEU A 61 2.36 -10.34 3.10
N LEU A 62 2.20 -9.06 2.76
CA LEU A 62 3.21 -8.02 3.04
C LEU A 62 3.41 -7.77 4.54
N GLY A 63 2.32 -7.79 5.33
CA GLY A 63 2.35 -7.65 6.79
C GLY A 63 3.09 -8.79 7.48
N ASN A 64 2.91 -10.03 7.02
CA ASN A 64 3.63 -11.20 7.55
C ASN A 64 5.14 -11.13 7.28
N LEU A 65 5.56 -10.65 6.10
CA LEU A 65 6.98 -10.48 5.78
C LEU A 65 7.64 -9.45 6.72
N THR A 66 6.90 -8.41 7.09
CA THR A 66 7.38 -7.37 8.02
C THR A 66 7.51 -7.91 9.46
N LEU A 67 6.63 -8.82 9.89
CA LEU A 67 6.79 -9.49 11.18
C LEU A 67 8.04 -10.37 11.22
N ILE A 68 8.34 -11.08 10.13
CA ILE A 68 9.52 -11.95 10.03
C ILE A 68 10.82 -11.14 10.07
N THR A 69 10.90 -9.99 9.40
CA THR A 69 12.11 -9.15 9.37
C THR A 69 12.38 -8.40 10.67
N ASN A 70 11.38 -8.15 11.51
CA ASN A 70 11.58 -7.57 12.86
C ASN A 70 11.94 -8.63 13.92
N LEU A 71 11.90 -9.92 13.56
CA LEU A 71 12.22 -11.06 14.42
C LEU A 71 13.62 -11.64 14.16
N LEU A 72 14.33 -11.16 13.12
CA LEU A 72 15.66 -11.61 12.69
C LEU A 72 16.70 -10.50 12.93
#